data_AF-A0A8T0W8Z8-F1
#
_entry.id   AF-A0A8T0W8Z8-F1
#
_cell.length_a   1.000
_cell.length_b   1.000
_cell.length_c   1.000
_cell.angle_alpha   90.00
_cell.angle_beta   90.00
_cell.angle_gamma   90.00
#
_symmetry.space_group_name_H-M   'P 1'
#
loop_
_entity.id
_entity.type
_entity.pdbx_description
1 polymer ?
#
loop_
_entity_poly.entity_id
_entity_poly.type
_entity_poly.pdbx_seq_one_letter_code
_entity_poly.pdbx_strand_id
1 'polypeptide(L)'
;MRGFNILKAKEMFLNMLKWREDCSVDAIANEFKFEEYDAVKRCYPHGFHGVDKFGRPLYIERIGLVDLSKLMQVTSIDRYVKYHISEQEKTMSLRYPACSIAAKKHIASTTAILDVKGLGMNNFSKSAREMFIEIQKIDSNYYPETLNQLYIINAGTGFRALWKVLKAFMEARTLAKIQVLGTNYLNTLLEAVDPSNLPDFLGGTCNCPATGGCLLHDKGPWTDPEMVRASKAAFGKGQKSFNELTATIACESFAGCQEPSAKQVDSTSRRKRTLGMLLKDGQVDEQISEKIRQLEDCAAQTKEVSKGINPNSRNAA
;
A
#
# COMPACT_ATOMS: atom_id res chain seq x y z
N MET A 1 4.50 16.75 -7.85
CA MET A 1 5.48 15.73 -7.40
C MET A 1 6.79 16.42 -7.04
N ARG A 2 7.50 16.01 -5.97
CA ARG A 2 8.83 16.56 -5.58
C ARG A 2 8.93 18.10 -5.53
N GLY A 3 7.85 18.78 -5.15
CA GLY A 3 7.80 20.25 -5.15
C GLY A 3 7.94 20.89 -6.53
N PHE A 4 7.53 20.19 -7.60
CA PHE A 4 7.73 20.58 -9.00
C PHE A 4 9.21 20.68 -9.41
N ASN A 5 10.11 20.05 -8.65
CA ASN A 5 11.51 19.95 -9.03
C ASN A 5 11.71 18.91 -10.15
N ILE A 6 12.03 19.40 -11.35
CA ILE A 6 12.18 18.58 -12.57
C ILE A 6 13.31 17.55 -12.43
N LEU A 7 14.44 17.92 -11.83
CA LEU A 7 15.58 17.01 -11.68
C LEU A 7 15.24 15.83 -10.76
N LYS A 8 14.61 16.11 -9.62
CA LYS A 8 14.13 15.05 -8.69
C LYS A 8 13.04 14.20 -9.31
N ALA A 9 12.18 14.79 -10.14
CA ALA A 9 11.15 14.04 -10.87
C ALA A 9 11.78 13.10 -11.92
N LYS A 10 12.75 13.60 -12.71
CA LYS A 10 13.51 12.81 -13.68
C LYS A 10 14.23 11.64 -13.01
N GLU A 11 14.97 11.90 -11.93
CA GLU A 11 15.69 10.87 -11.18
C GLU A 11 14.75 9.78 -10.68
N MET A 12 13.63 10.16 -10.04
CA MET A 12 12.66 9.19 -9.54
C MET A 12 12.00 8.39 -10.67
N PHE A 13 11.70 9.04 -11.79
CA PHE A 13 11.15 8.36 -12.97
C PHE A 13 12.12 7.34 -13.55
N LEU A 14 13.41 7.69 -13.71
CA LEU A 14 14.44 6.78 -14.18
C LEU A 14 14.67 5.60 -13.20
N ASN A 15 14.65 5.86 -11.90
CA ASN A 15 14.76 4.81 -10.87
C ASN A 15 13.57 3.85 -10.92
N MET A 16 12.36 4.37 -11.14
CA MET A 16 11.16 3.55 -11.33
C MET A 16 11.26 2.69 -12.59
N LEU A 17 11.69 3.26 -13.72
CA LEU A 17 11.91 2.51 -14.96
C LEU A 17 12.90 1.36 -14.76
N LYS A 18 14.05 1.62 -14.14
CA LYS A 18 15.03 0.58 -13.84
C LYS A 18 14.47 -0.51 -12.92
N TRP A 19 13.75 -0.11 -11.87
CA TRP A 19 13.10 -1.07 -10.96
C TRP A 19 12.09 -1.96 -11.68
N ARG A 20 11.31 -1.41 -12.63
CA ARG A 20 10.38 -2.22 -13.45
C ARG A 20 11.09 -3.28 -14.25
N GLU A 21 12.24 -2.95 -14.86
CA GLU A 21 13.08 -3.90 -15.58
C GLU A 21 13.65 -4.97 -14.62
N ASP A 22 14.30 -4.55 -13.54
CA ASP A 22 14.95 -5.43 -12.56
C ASP A 22 13.95 -6.42 -11.92
N CYS A 23 12.72 -5.97 -11.67
CA CYS A 23 11.66 -6.79 -11.04
C CYS A 23 10.68 -7.42 -12.05
N SER A 24 10.88 -7.22 -13.36
CA SER A 24 9.99 -7.73 -14.42
C SER A 24 8.51 -7.36 -14.20
N VAL A 25 8.26 -6.11 -13.78
CA VAL A 25 6.94 -5.64 -13.36
C VAL A 25 5.93 -5.70 -14.51
N ASP A 26 6.34 -5.37 -15.73
CA ASP A 26 5.46 -5.39 -16.92
C ASP A 26 4.96 -6.82 -17.25
N ALA A 27 5.71 -7.85 -16.85
CA ALA A 27 5.34 -9.24 -17.08
C ALA A 27 4.47 -9.83 -15.94
N ILE A 28 4.38 -9.14 -14.80
CA ILE A 28 3.80 -9.69 -13.57
C ILE A 28 2.35 -10.12 -13.75
N ALA A 29 1.57 -9.38 -14.54
CA ALA A 29 0.16 -9.68 -14.79
C ALA A 29 -0.06 -11.02 -15.51
N ASN A 30 0.94 -11.47 -16.29
CA ASN A 30 0.86 -12.70 -17.08
C ASN A 30 1.61 -13.87 -16.43
N GLU A 31 2.73 -13.59 -15.75
CA GLU A 31 3.66 -14.61 -15.26
C GLU A 31 3.47 -14.96 -13.79
N PHE A 32 3.05 -14.01 -12.95
CA PHE A 32 2.93 -14.24 -11.52
C PHE A 32 1.57 -14.85 -11.14
N LYS A 33 1.62 -16.07 -10.61
CA LYS A 33 0.46 -16.75 -10.03
C LYS A 33 0.60 -16.77 -8.51
N PHE A 34 -0.38 -16.18 -7.83
CA PHE A 34 -0.46 -16.19 -6.38
C PHE A 34 -1.36 -17.34 -5.92
N GLU A 35 -0.82 -18.57 -6.01
CA GLU A 35 -1.56 -19.82 -5.76
C GLU A 35 -2.10 -19.90 -4.33
N GLU A 36 -1.44 -19.26 -3.37
CA GLU A 36 -1.85 -19.21 -1.97
C GLU A 36 -2.86 -18.09 -1.65
N TYR A 37 -3.41 -17.38 -2.66
CA TYR A 37 -4.30 -16.23 -2.48
C TYR A 37 -5.43 -16.49 -1.46
N ASP A 38 -6.15 -17.60 -1.60
CA ASP A 38 -7.27 -17.93 -0.71
C ASP A 38 -6.81 -18.20 0.73
N ALA A 39 -5.64 -18.81 0.91
CA ALA A 39 -5.06 -19.04 2.23
C ALA A 39 -4.63 -17.72 2.89
N VAL A 40 -4.05 -16.82 2.09
CA VAL A 40 -3.69 -15.47 2.53
C VAL A 40 -4.93 -14.66 2.90
N LYS A 41 -6.00 -14.65 2.09
CA LYS A 41 -7.24 -13.92 2.41
C LYS A 41 -7.89 -14.35 3.73
N ARG A 42 -7.76 -15.63 4.10
CA ARG A 42 -8.29 -16.16 5.38
C ARG A 42 -7.53 -15.64 6.61
N CYS A 43 -6.23 -15.39 6.50
CA CYS A 43 -5.40 -14.91 7.61
C CYS A 43 -5.12 -13.40 7.55
N TYR A 44 -5.34 -12.76 6.41
CA TYR A 44 -5.15 -11.34 6.17
C TYR A 44 -6.31 -10.81 5.31
N PRO A 45 -7.44 -10.43 5.91
CA PRO A 45 -8.60 -9.95 5.16
C PRO A 45 -8.33 -8.55 4.58
N HIS A 46 -8.23 -8.46 3.26
CA HIS A 46 -7.99 -7.21 2.53
C HIS A 46 -8.57 -7.29 1.12
N GLY A 47 -8.72 -6.16 0.43
CA GLY A 47 -9.13 -6.13 -0.98
C GLY A 47 -9.82 -4.84 -1.39
N PHE A 48 -10.05 -4.70 -2.69
CA PHE A 48 -10.85 -3.61 -3.23
C PHE A 48 -12.35 -3.97 -3.19
N HIS A 49 -13.18 -2.97 -2.86
CA HIS A 49 -14.62 -3.16 -2.76
C HIS A 49 -15.39 -1.86 -3.02
N GLY A 50 -16.02 -1.76 -4.19
CA GLY A 50 -16.81 -0.59 -4.56
C GLY A 50 -15.95 0.66 -4.78
N VAL A 51 -16.58 1.82 -4.65
CA VAL A 51 -15.93 3.13 -4.86
C VAL A 51 -16.34 4.13 -3.79
N ASP A 52 -15.51 5.15 -3.58
CA ASP A 52 -15.91 6.34 -2.82
C ASP A 52 -16.96 7.17 -3.59
N LYS A 53 -17.56 8.18 -2.95
CA LYS A 53 -18.57 9.05 -3.57
C LYS A 53 -18.07 9.85 -4.78
N PHE A 54 -16.75 9.87 -5.00
CA PHE A 54 -16.12 10.51 -6.14
C PHE A 54 -15.70 9.49 -7.20
N GLY A 55 -16.04 8.21 -7.07
CA GLY A 55 -15.73 7.17 -8.05
C GLY A 55 -14.31 6.61 -7.96
N ARG A 56 -13.55 6.90 -6.89
CA ARG A 56 -12.22 6.29 -6.68
C ARG A 56 -12.39 4.86 -6.15
N PRO A 57 -11.55 3.89 -6.57
CA PRO A 57 -11.53 2.57 -5.96
C PRO A 57 -11.41 2.67 -4.44
N LEU A 58 -12.18 1.85 -3.73
CA LEU A 58 -12.11 1.74 -2.28
C LEU A 58 -11.31 0.48 -1.92
N TYR A 59 -10.13 0.67 -1.32
CA TYR A 59 -9.31 -0.42 -0.78
C TYR A 59 -9.56 -0.57 0.72
N ILE A 60 -9.76 -1.79 1.20
CA ILE A 60 -10.07 -2.09 2.60
C ILE A 60 -9.12 -3.17 3.10
N GLU A 61 -8.59 -2.99 4.29
CA GLU A 61 -7.70 -3.96 4.93
C GLU A 61 -7.94 -4.02 6.43
N ARG A 62 -8.08 -5.23 6.97
CA ARG A 62 -8.40 -5.48 8.37
C ARG A 62 -7.17 -5.94 9.14
N ILE A 63 -6.21 -5.03 9.30
CA ILE A 63 -4.92 -5.27 9.95
C ILE A 63 -5.09 -5.86 11.36
N GLY A 64 -6.11 -5.42 12.09
CA GLY A 64 -6.37 -5.92 13.44
C GLY A 64 -6.77 -7.40 13.51
N LEU A 65 -7.12 -8.03 12.39
CA LEU A 65 -7.42 -9.45 12.29
C LEU A 65 -6.28 -10.30 11.71
N VAL A 66 -5.13 -9.69 11.40
CA VAL A 66 -4.05 -10.42 10.74
C VAL A 66 -3.42 -11.42 11.69
N ASP A 67 -3.43 -12.70 11.29
CA ASP A 67 -2.65 -13.74 11.94
C ASP A 67 -1.31 -13.87 11.21
N LEU A 68 -0.34 -13.06 11.63
CA LEU A 68 0.99 -13.03 11.00
C LEU A 68 1.72 -14.37 11.07
N SER A 69 1.49 -15.15 12.13
CA SER A 69 2.11 -16.48 12.24
C SER A 69 1.61 -17.41 11.15
N LYS A 70 0.29 -17.44 10.92
CA LYS A 70 -0.29 -18.20 9.81
C LYS A 70 0.07 -17.61 8.45
N LEU A 71 0.10 -16.28 8.32
CA LEU A 71 0.50 -15.63 7.07
C LEU A 71 1.90 -16.08 6.64
N MET A 72 2.86 -16.08 7.56
CA MET A 72 4.23 -16.51 7.31
C MET A 72 4.38 -18.03 7.11
N GLN A 73 3.35 -18.83 7.39
CA GLN A 73 3.30 -20.26 7.05
C GLN A 73 2.75 -20.52 5.66
N VAL A 74 1.89 -19.63 5.13
CA VAL A 74 1.21 -19.83 3.83
C VAL A 74 1.86 -19.05 2.69
N THR A 75 2.62 -18.00 3.00
CA THR A 75 3.34 -17.20 2.00
C THR A 75 4.68 -16.70 2.54
N SER A 76 5.47 -16.07 1.68
CA SER A 76 6.71 -15.38 2.04
C SER A 76 6.58 -13.88 1.80
N ILE A 77 7.44 -13.08 2.42
CA ILE A 77 7.49 -11.63 2.18
C ILE A 77 7.71 -11.34 0.68
N ASP A 78 8.61 -12.06 0.01
CA ASP A 78 8.86 -11.89 -1.45
C ASP A 78 7.61 -12.15 -2.30
N ARG A 79 6.87 -13.23 -2.00
CA ARG A 79 5.65 -13.56 -2.73
C ARG A 79 4.54 -12.56 -2.45
N TYR A 80 4.37 -12.15 -1.19
CA TYR A 80 3.38 -11.13 -0.83
C TYR A 80 3.70 -9.76 -1.46
N VAL A 81 4.98 -9.37 -1.52
CA VAL A 81 5.42 -8.14 -2.19
C VAL A 81 5.13 -8.21 -3.69
N LYS A 82 5.39 -9.34 -4.37
CA LYS A 82 5.00 -9.53 -5.78
C LYS A 82 3.50 -9.47 -5.98
N TYR A 83 2.72 -10.03 -5.05
CA TYR A 83 1.27 -9.91 -5.06
C TYR A 83 0.81 -8.45 -4.88
N HIS A 84 1.44 -7.68 -3.99
CA HIS A 84 1.16 -6.25 -3.85
C HIS A 84 1.45 -5.47 -5.15
N ILE A 85 2.59 -5.74 -5.78
CA ILE A 85 2.94 -5.13 -7.09
C ILE A 85 1.90 -5.50 -8.15
N SER A 86 1.46 -6.77 -8.21
CA SER A 86 0.47 -7.18 -9.20
C SER A 86 -0.90 -6.53 -8.96
N GLU A 87 -1.29 -6.30 -7.71
CA GLU A 87 -2.49 -5.53 -7.37
C GLU A 87 -2.36 -4.04 -7.74
N GLN A 88 -1.17 -3.44 -7.62
CA GLN A 88 -0.92 -2.07 -8.08
C GLN A 88 -1.01 -1.96 -9.61
N GLU A 89 -0.38 -2.88 -10.35
CA GLU A 89 -0.46 -2.93 -11.81
C GLU A 89 -1.90 -3.17 -12.29
N LYS A 90 -2.64 -4.07 -11.63
CA LYS A 90 -4.07 -4.28 -11.90
C LYS A 90 -4.89 -3.02 -11.61
N THR A 91 -4.56 -2.29 -10.56
CA THR A 91 -5.25 -1.04 -10.22
C THR A 91 -5.03 0.01 -11.32
N MET A 92 -3.79 0.19 -11.78
CA MET A 92 -3.45 1.15 -12.82
C MET A 92 -4.02 0.80 -14.20
N SER A 93 -3.96 -0.48 -14.59
CA SER A 93 -4.36 -0.93 -15.93
C SER A 93 -5.85 -1.25 -16.08
N LEU A 94 -6.54 -1.56 -14.98
CA LEU A 94 -7.92 -2.00 -15.00
C LEU A 94 -8.84 -1.15 -14.12
N ARG A 95 -8.50 -0.97 -12.83
CA ARG A 95 -9.43 -0.32 -11.88
C ARG A 95 -9.59 1.18 -12.16
N TYR A 96 -8.49 1.91 -12.35
CA TYR A 96 -8.50 3.34 -12.65
C TYR A 96 -9.19 3.67 -13.98
N PRO A 97 -8.89 2.98 -15.10
CA PRO A 97 -9.63 3.14 -16.34
C PRO A 97 -11.14 2.89 -16.21
N ALA A 98 -11.55 1.76 -15.61
CA ALA A 98 -12.96 1.43 -15.44
C ALA A 98 -13.70 2.45 -14.55
N CYS A 99 -13.06 2.89 -13.45
CA CYS A 99 -13.58 3.95 -12.61
C CYS A 99 -13.67 5.29 -13.33
N SER A 100 -12.71 5.60 -14.20
CA SER A 100 -12.71 6.85 -14.97
C SER A 100 -13.88 6.92 -15.95
N ILE A 101 -14.18 5.81 -16.62
CA ILE A 101 -15.36 5.68 -17.49
C ILE A 101 -16.64 5.82 -16.67
N ALA A 102 -16.78 5.05 -15.59
CA ALA A 102 -17.99 5.05 -14.77
C ALA A 102 -18.26 6.43 -14.14
N ALA A 103 -17.22 7.11 -13.64
CA ALA A 103 -17.32 8.42 -13.01
C ALA A 103 -17.30 9.59 -14.01
N LYS A 104 -17.10 9.32 -15.31
CA LYS A 104 -16.96 10.32 -16.39
C LYS A 104 -15.91 11.39 -16.09
N LYS A 105 -14.81 11.01 -15.43
CA LYS A 105 -13.69 11.90 -15.09
C LYS A 105 -12.43 11.09 -14.86
N HIS A 106 -11.27 11.72 -14.94
CA HIS A 106 -10.00 11.05 -14.71
C HIS A 106 -9.83 10.61 -13.24
N ILE A 107 -9.69 9.30 -13.02
CA ILE A 107 -9.41 8.67 -11.73
C ILE A 107 -8.02 8.05 -11.79
N ALA A 108 -7.12 8.50 -10.91
CA ALA A 108 -5.76 7.98 -10.76
C ALA A 108 -5.34 7.87 -9.30
N SER A 109 -6.32 7.79 -8.39
CA SER A 109 -6.08 7.67 -6.95
C SER A 109 -7.12 6.80 -6.28
N THR A 110 -6.75 6.24 -5.12
CA THR A 110 -7.51 5.27 -4.33
C THR A 110 -7.85 5.86 -2.96
N THR A 111 -9.04 5.56 -2.46
CA THR A 111 -9.42 5.81 -1.06
C THR A 111 -9.23 4.51 -0.28
N ALA A 112 -8.53 4.55 0.85
CA ALA A 112 -8.17 3.36 1.62
C ALA A 112 -8.77 3.41 3.04
N ILE A 113 -9.16 2.25 3.56
CA ILE A 113 -9.61 2.05 4.94
C ILE A 113 -8.78 0.94 5.59
N LEU A 114 -8.11 1.27 6.69
CA LEU A 114 -7.39 0.31 7.54
C LEU A 114 -8.13 0.14 8.87
N ASP A 115 -8.74 -1.02 9.07
CA ASP A 115 -9.36 -1.40 10.35
C ASP A 115 -8.31 -2.01 11.27
N VAL A 116 -7.95 -1.27 12.32
CA VAL A 116 -6.95 -1.70 13.32
C VAL A 116 -7.58 -2.25 14.59
N LYS A 117 -8.88 -2.59 14.57
CA LYS A 117 -9.55 -3.23 15.70
C LYS A 117 -8.94 -4.60 16.01
N GLY A 118 -8.40 -4.77 17.20
CA GLY A 118 -7.73 -6.02 17.61
C GLY A 118 -6.22 -6.02 17.38
N LEU A 119 -5.66 -4.93 16.86
CA LEU A 119 -4.21 -4.79 16.68
C LEU A 119 -3.49 -4.89 18.04
N GLY A 120 -2.64 -5.91 18.17
CA GLY A 120 -1.88 -6.22 19.37
C GLY A 120 -0.36 -6.27 19.13
N MET A 121 0.41 -6.70 20.14
CA MET A 121 1.88 -6.72 20.11
C MET A 121 2.46 -7.59 18.99
N ASN A 122 1.77 -8.65 18.55
CA ASN A 122 2.24 -9.51 17.46
C ASN A 122 2.38 -8.77 16.12
N ASN A 123 1.63 -7.68 15.94
CA ASN A 123 1.67 -6.82 14.75
C ASN A 123 2.92 -5.91 14.72
N PHE A 124 3.76 -5.98 15.75
CA PHE A 124 5.06 -5.32 15.85
C PHE A 124 6.23 -6.28 15.59
N SER A 125 5.96 -7.55 15.26
CA SER A 125 7.02 -8.50 14.95
C SER A 125 7.94 -8.00 13.83
N LYS A 126 9.19 -8.46 13.85
CA LYS A 126 10.21 -8.11 12.83
C LYS A 126 9.69 -8.35 11.40
N SER A 127 9.05 -9.49 11.15
CA SER A 127 8.50 -9.83 9.82
C SER A 127 7.35 -8.91 9.38
N ALA A 128 6.48 -8.49 10.31
CA ALA A 128 5.43 -7.52 10.01
C ALA A 128 6.01 -6.16 9.61
N ARG A 129 7.04 -5.74 10.35
CA ARG A 129 7.76 -4.50 10.11
C ARG A 129 8.48 -4.53 8.76
N GLU A 130 9.20 -5.60 8.46
CA GLU A 130 9.88 -5.78 7.17
C GLU A 130 8.87 -5.71 6.02
N MET A 131 7.76 -6.46 6.10
CA MET A 131 6.70 -6.41 5.08
C MET A 131 6.14 -4.99 4.89
N PHE A 132 5.81 -4.29 5.98
CA PHE A 132 5.29 -2.93 5.93
C PHE A 132 6.29 -1.94 5.29
N ILE A 133 7.56 -2.01 5.68
CA ILE A 133 8.61 -1.14 5.15
C ILE A 133 8.80 -1.36 3.65
N GLU A 134 8.83 -2.62 3.20
CA GLU A 134 9.00 -2.93 1.79
C GLU A 134 7.82 -2.44 0.94
N ILE A 135 6.58 -2.66 1.41
CA ILE A 135 5.38 -2.14 0.73
C ILE A 135 5.42 -0.60 0.67
N GLN A 136 5.75 0.05 1.78
CA GLN A 136 5.81 1.51 1.83
C GLN A 136 6.90 2.09 0.92
N LYS A 137 8.07 1.44 0.84
CA LYS A 137 9.16 1.80 -0.08
C LYS A 137 8.68 1.71 -1.53
N ILE A 138 8.00 0.62 -1.90
CA ILE A 138 7.46 0.41 -3.25
C ILE A 138 6.43 1.50 -3.60
N ASP A 139 5.45 1.70 -2.73
CA ASP A 139 4.37 2.66 -2.98
C ASP A 139 4.89 4.10 -3.07
N SER A 140 5.85 4.47 -2.23
CA SER A 140 6.38 5.84 -2.20
C SER A 140 7.32 6.15 -3.37
N ASN A 141 8.09 5.17 -3.83
CA ASN A 141 9.10 5.38 -4.88
C ASN A 141 8.57 5.06 -6.29
N TYR A 142 7.69 4.08 -6.43
CA TYR A 142 7.30 3.53 -7.74
C TYR A 142 5.82 3.75 -8.09
N TYR A 143 4.95 3.94 -7.08
CA TYR A 143 3.53 4.29 -7.28
C TYR A 143 3.14 5.61 -6.60
N PRO A 144 3.91 6.70 -6.78
CA PRO A 144 3.67 7.95 -6.08
C PRO A 144 2.34 8.59 -6.47
N GLU A 145 1.73 9.32 -5.53
CA GLU A 145 0.47 10.08 -5.71
C GLU A 145 -0.78 9.24 -6.04
N THR A 146 -0.73 7.92 -5.83
CA THR A 146 -1.88 7.03 -6.01
C THR A 146 -2.84 7.00 -4.81
N LEU A 147 -2.44 7.53 -3.65
CA LEU A 147 -3.33 7.68 -2.49
C LEU A 147 -4.11 9.01 -2.56
N ASN A 148 -5.44 8.93 -2.47
CA ASN A 148 -6.32 10.08 -2.25
C ASN A 148 -6.46 10.39 -0.76
N GLN A 149 -6.97 9.43 0.00
CA GLN A 149 -7.26 9.53 1.42
C GLN A 149 -7.13 8.15 2.06
N LEU A 150 -6.52 8.08 3.24
CA LEU A 150 -6.44 6.88 4.07
C LEU A 150 -7.15 7.14 5.41
N TYR A 151 -8.13 6.30 5.72
CA TYR A 151 -8.82 6.27 7.00
C TYR A 151 -8.31 5.10 7.83
N ILE A 152 -7.72 5.38 8.99
CA ILE A 152 -7.35 4.36 9.98
C ILE A 152 -8.40 4.39 11.07
N ILE A 153 -9.20 3.34 11.19
CA ILE A 153 -10.39 3.30 12.05
C ILE A 153 -10.21 2.33 13.21
N ASN A 154 -11.02 2.49 14.27
CA ASN A 154 -10.87 1.73 15.52
C ASN A 154 -9.48 1.93 16.18
N ALA A 155 -8.87 3.11 15.99
CA ALA A 155 -7.56 3.44 16.52
C ALA A 155 -7.61 3.72 18.03
N GLY A 156 -7.47 2.66 18.83
CA GLY A 156 -7.32 2.72 20.28
C GLY A 156 -5.99 3.33 20.74
N THR A 157 -5.79 3.39 22.06
CA THR A 157 -4.59 3.98 22.69
C THR A 157 -3.29 3.30 22.23
N GLY A 158 -3.28 1.97 22.10
CA GLY A 158 -2.12 1.22 21.62
C GLY A 158 -1.71 1.57 20.19
N PHE A 159 -2.68 1.64 19.25
CA PHE A 159 -2.38 2.05 17.88
C PHE A 159 -1.89 3.50 17.82
N ARG A 160 -2.45 4.40 18.63
CA ARG A 160 -2.00 5.81 18.65
C ARG A 160 -0.53 5.95 19.07
N ALA A 161 -0.04 5.08 19.96
CA ALA A 161 1.38 5.03 20.29
C ALA A 161 2.23 4.58 19.09
N LEU A 162 1.84 3.48 18.41
CA LEU A 162 2.50 3.02 17.18
C LEU A 162 2.49 4.09 16.08
N TRP A 163 1.36 4.78 15.90
CA TRP A 163 1.20 5.81 14.88
C TRP A 163 2.18 6.97 15.05
N LYS A 164 2.51 7.36 16.29
CA LYS A 164 3.53 8.41 16.56
C LYS A 164 4.89 8.06 15.98
N VAL A 165 5.17 6.77 15.80
CA VAL A 165 6.44 6.22 15.35
C VAL A 165 6.39 6.04 13.85
N LEU A 166 5.35 5.37 13.33
CA LEU A 166 5.18 5.12 11.90
C LEU A 166 5.15 6.41 11.07
N LYS A 167 4.55 7.48 11.61
CA LYS A 167 4.50 8.77 10.90
C LYS A 167 5.87 9.38 10.63
N ALA A 168 6.92 9.00 11.36
CA ALA A 168 8.27 9.52 11.15
C ALA A 168 8.89 9.07 9.81
N PHE A 169 8.34 8.00 9.21
CA PHE A 169 8.81 7.43 7.94
C PHE A 169 8.00 7.91 6.74
N MET A 170 6.98 8.75 6.97
CA MET A 170 6.06 9.20 5.93
C MET A 170 6.34 10.65 5.56
N GLU A 171 6.33 10.94 4.26
CA GLU A 171 6.41 12.31 3.79
C GLU A 171 5.19 13.12 4.25
N ALA A 172 5.38 14.41 4.52
CA ALA A 172 4.32 15.31 5.01
C ALA A 172 3.06 15.29 4.14
N ARG A 173 3.21 15.09 2.83
CA ARG A 173 2.09 14.99 1.88
C ARG A 173 1.26 13.73 2.10
N THR A 174 1.90 12.59 2.35
CA THR A 174 1.21 11.34 2.67
C THR A 174 0.50 11.49 4.01
N LEU A 175 1.16 12.06 5.02
CA LEU A 175 0.54 12.32 6.33
C LEU A 175 -0.70 13.21 6.25
N ALA A 176 -0.70 14.22 5.38
CA ALA A 176 -1.86 15.09 5.17
C ALA A 176 -3.09 14.34 4.63
N LYS A 177 -2.90 13.17 4.01
CA LYS A 177 -3.96 12.31 3.47
C LYS A 177 -4.43 11.26 4.47
N ILE A 178 -3.93 11.25 5.71
CA ILE A 178 -4.23 10.20 6.70
C ILE A 178 -5.11 10.76 7.81
N GLN A 179 -6.24 10.10 8.06
CA GLN A 179 -7.14 10.38 9.17
C GLN A 179 -7.18 9.20 10.13
N VAL A 180 -6.73 9.42 11.36
CA VAL A 180 -6.74 8.40 12.42
C VAL A 180 -7.97 8.61 13.31
N LEU A 181 -8.94 7.71 13.20
CA LEU A 181 -10.26 7.78 13.81
C LEU A 181 -10.40 6.73 14.93
N GLY A 182 -11.12 7.09 15.99
CA GLY A 182 -11.47 6.19 17.08
C GLY A 182 -12.54 5.16 16.68
N THR A 183 -13.39 4.79 17.63
CA THR A 183 -14.55 3.90 17.37
C THR A 183 -15.75 4.63 16.75
N ASN A 184 -15.80 5.95 16.87
CA ASN A 184 -16.84 6.83 16.32
C ASN A 184 -16.52 7.29 14.87
N TYR A 185 -15.94 6.41 14.06
CA TYR A 185 -15.47 6.73 12.70
C TYR A 185 -16.58 6.81 11.65
N LEU A 186 -17.76 6.23 11.93
CA LEU A 186 -18.77 5.94 10.90
C LEU A 186 -19.22 7.18 10.13
N ASN A 187 -19.58 8.27 10.83
CA ASN A 187 -20.03 9.50 10.17
C ASN A 187 -18.99 10.03 9.17
N THR A 188 -17.71 10.05 9.55
CA THR A 188 -16.62 10.46 8.67
C THR A 188 -16.47 9.54 7.45
N LEU A 189 -16.62 8.23 7.62
CA LEU A 189 -16.62 7.31 6.47
C LEU A 189 -17.82 7.54 5.56
N LEU A 190 -19.01 7.77 6.12
CA LEU A 190 -20.24 8.01 5.36
C LEU A 190 -20.25 9.35 4.63
N GLU A 191 -19.41 10.31 5.02
CA GLU A 191 -19.15 11.51 4.22
C GLU A 191 -18.42 11.15 2.92
N ALA A 192 -17.49 10.20 2.98
CA ALA A 192 -16.61 9.82 1.88
C ALA A 192 -17.14 8.67 0.99
N VAL A 193 -17.87 7.72 1.57
CA VAL A 193 -18.31 6.46 0.91
C VAL A 193 -19.81 6.32 1.06
N ASP A 194 -20.50 5.92 -0.01
CA ASP A 194 -21.93 5.61 0.06
C ASP A 194 -22.17 4.33 0.89
N PRO A 195 -23.19 4.27 1.76
CA PRO A 195 -23.48 3.07 2.55
C PRO A 195 -23.57 1.77 1.73
N SER A 196 -24.07 1.84 0.49
CA SER A 196 -24.19 0.67 -0.39
C SER A 196 -22.86 0.14 -0.94
N ASN A 197 -21.80 0.96 -0.88
CA ASN A 197 -20.43 0.59 -1.22
C ASN A 197 -19.57 0.29 0.02
N LEU A 198 -20.09 0.49 1.23
CA LEU A 198 -19.40 0.20 2.47
C LEU A 198 -19.85 -1.16 3.02
N PRO A 199 -18.93 -2.07 3.41
CA PRO A 199 -19.31 -3.33 4.04
C PRO A 199 -20.06 -3.14 5.36
N ASP A 200 -20.96 -4.06 5.67
CA ASP A 200 -21.75 -4.08 6.91
C ASP A 200 -20.90 -4.12 8.20
N PHE A 201 -19.78 -4.85 8.19
CA PHE A 201 -18.83 -4.90 9.30
C PHE A 201 -18.10 -3.57 9.54
N LEU A 202 -18.22 -2.59 8.63
CA LEU A 202 -17.77 -1.21 8.78
C LEU A 202 -18.93 -0.22 8.98
N GLY A 203 -20.16 -0.71 9.15
CA GLY A 203 -21.36 0.11 9.35
C GLY A 203 -22.07 0.57 8.07
N GLY A 204 -21.74 -0.02 6.92
CA GLY A 204 -22.50 0.16 5.68
C GLY A 204 -23.63 -0.85 5.51
N THR A 205 -24.10 -1.03 4.26
CA THR A 205 -25.21 -1.94 3.93
C THR A 205 -24.83 -3.02 2.92
N CYS A 206 -23.57 -3.11 2.50
CA CYS A 206 -23.12 -4.13 1.56
C CYS A 206 -22.68 -5.41 2.29
N ASN A 207 -23.18 -6.57 1.85
CA ASN A 207 -22.86 -7.87 2.45
C ASN A 207 -22.37 -8.94 1.45
N CYS A 208 -22.51 -8.71 0.14
CA CYS A 208 -22.00 -9.59 -0.93
C CYS A 208 -22.18 -11.11 -0.69
N PRO A 209 -23.39 -11.60 -0.33
CA PRO A 209 -23.60 -13.01 0.03
C PRO A 209 -23.33 -13.95 -1.15
N ALA A 210 -23.65 -13.52 -2.37
CA ALA A 210 -23.42 -14.28 -3.60
C ALA A 210 -21.93 -14.56 -3.87
N THR A 211 -21.01 -13.84 -3.23
CA THR A 211 -19.57 -13.94 -3.47
C THR A 211 -18.77 -14.25 -2.20
N GLY A 212 -19.44 -14.75 -1.15
CA GLY A 212 -18.79 -15.13 0.11
C GLY A 212 -18.38 -13.95 1.01
N GLY A 213 -18.82 -12.72 0.70
CA GLY A 213 -18.54 -11.51 1.48
C GLY A 213 -17.73 -10.46 0.74
N CYS A 214 -17.72 -9.23 1.30
CA CYS A 214 -17.21 -8.05 0.61
C CYS A 214 -15.72 -8.06 0.27
N LEU A 215 -14.87 -8.74 1.06
CA LEU A 215 -13.41 -8.74 0.86
C LEU A 215 -12.89 -9.96 0.08
N LEU A 216 -13.74 -10.96 -0.18
CA LEU A 216 -13.40 -12.11 -1.01
C LEU A 216 -13.64 -11.85 -2.49
N HIS A 217 -14.42 -10.82 -2.81
CA HIS A 217 -14.73 -10.44 -4.17
C HIS A 217 -14.22 -9.03 -4.47
N ASP A 218 -13.52 -8.92 -5.60
CA ASP A 218 -12.95 -7.68 -6.12
C ASP A 218 -14.03 -6.79 -6.75
N LYS A 219 -15.16 -6.55 -6.05
CA LYS A 219 -16.34 -5.87 -6.58
C LYS A 219 -16.02 -4.42 -6.97
N GLY A 220 -16.42 -3.97 -8.16
CA GLY A 220 -16.39 -2.56 -8.53
C GLY A 220 -16.74 -2.31 -10.00
N PRO A 221 -16.61 -1.08 -10.51
CA PRO A 221 -16.75 -0.80 -11.93
C PRO A 221 -15.86 -1.69 -12.82
N TRP A 222 -14.70 -2.11 -12.33
CA TRP A 222 -13.78 -2.99 -13.05
C TRP A 222 -14.24 -4.46 -13.16
N THR A 223 -15.31 -4.85 -12.46
CA THR A 223 -15.95 -6.17 -12.64
C THR A 223 -17.18 -6.12 -13.55
N ASP A 224 -17.63 -4.92 -13.94
CA ASP A 224 -18.72 -4.76 -14.89
C ASP A 224 -18.21 -5.00 -16.33
N PRO A 225 -18.72 -6.01 -17.07
CA PRO A 225 -18.30 -6.30 -18.43
C PRO A 225 -18.42 -5.11 -19.39
N GLU A 226 -19.41 -4.24 -19.22
CA GLU A 226 -19.56 -3.05 -20.07
C GLU A 226 -18.46 -2.04 -19.81
N MET A 227 -18.16 -1.75 -18.55
CA MET A 227 -17.09 -0.83 -18.17
C MET A 227 -15.72 -1.38 -18.60
N VAL A 228 -15.48 -2.68 -18.48
CA VAL A 228 -14.23 -3.31 -18.92
C VAL A 228 -14.07 -3.20 -20.44
N ARG A 229 -15.14 -3.46 -21.22
CA ARG A 229 -15.10 -3.29 -22.68
C ARG A 229 -14.84 -1.84 -23.07
N ALA A 230 -15.56 -0.90 -22.47
CA ALA A 230 -15.37 0.54 -22.73
C ALA A 230 -13.96 1.00 -22.37
N SER A 231 -13.43 0.56 -21.23
CA SER A 231 -12.07 0.83 -20.79
C SER A 231 -11.03 0.33 -21.79
N LYS A 232 -11.15 -0.93 -22.25
CA LYS A 232 -10.24 -1.50 -23.26
C LYS A 232 -10.31 -0.73 -24.58
N ALA A 233 -11.49 -0.29 -25.00
CA ALA A 233 -11.65 0.49 -26.22
C ALA A 233 -10.99 1.88 -26.10
N ALA A 234 -11.13 2.54 -24.95
CA ALA A 234 -10.59 3.87 -24.70
C ALA A 234 -9.08 3.90 -24.43
N PHE A 235 -8.56 2.92 -23.69
CA PHE A 235 -7.20 2.94 -23.14
C PHE A 235 -6.31 1.78 -23.61
N GLY A 236 -6.85 0.77 -24.30
CA GLY A 236 -6.10 -0.42 -24.72
C GLY A 236 -5.27 -0.25 -26.00
N LYS A 237 -5.38 0.87 -26.71
CA LYS A 237 -4.59 1.15 -27.92
C LYS A 237 -3.43 2.08 -27.59
N GLY A 238 -2.19 1.59 -27.64
CA GLY A 238 -0.99 2.45 -27.65
C GLY A 238 -0.08 2.39 -26.42
N GLN A 239 -0.09 1.30 -25.65
CA GLN A 239 0.90 1.10 -24.58
C GLN A 239 2.28 0.81 -25.23
N LYS A 240 3.06 1.88 -25.46
CA LYS A 240 4.42 1.79 -26.00
C LYS A 240 5.29 0.93 -25.07
N SER A 241 6.14 0.11 -25.66
CA SER A 241 7.04 -0.74 -24.86
C SER A 241 8.08 0.11 -24.13
N PHE A 242 8.64 -0.42 -23.05
CA PHE A 242 9.71 0.21 -22.27
C PHE A 242 10.87 0.74 -23.14
N ASN A 243 11.24 -0.02 -24.18
CA ASN A 243 12.31 0.34 -25.11
C ASN A 243 11.96 1.58 -25.95
N GLU A 244 10.68 1.77 -26.29
CA GLU A 244 10.22 2.92 -27.06
C GLU A 244 10.15 4.19 -26.19
N LEU A 245 9.73 4.05 -24.93
CA LEU A 245 9.68 5.16 -23.97
C LEU A 245 11.09 5.66 -23.60
N THR A 246 12.02 4.74 -23.33
CA THR A 246 13.41 5.08 -23.02
C THR A 246 14.15 5.69 -24.21
N ALA A 247 13.93 5.18 -25.44
CA ALA A 247 14.48 5.78 -26.65
C ALA A 247 13.92 7.20 -26.90
N THR A 248 12.63 7.42 -26.66
CA THR A 248 12.01 8.75 -26.79
C THR A 248 12.60 9.74 -25.80
N ILE A 249 12.77 9.36 -24.53
CA ILE A 249 13.34 10.22 -23.48
C ILE A 249 14.84 10.47 -23.70
N ALA A 250 15.58 9.50 -24.24
CA ALA A 250 16.98 9.68 -24.63
C ALA A 250 17.14 10.64 -25.82
N CYS A 251 16.20 10.61 -26.78
CA CYS A 251 16.17 11.55 -27.90
C CYS A 251 15.74 12.97 -27.47
N GLU A 252 14.86 13.11 -26.49
CA GLU A 252 14.44 14.39 -25.92
C GLU A 252 15.41 14.88 -24.83
N SER A 253 16.67 15.06 -25.20
CA SER A 253 17.56 15.93 -24.43
C SER A 253 17.10 17.36 -24.66
N PHE A 254 16.36 17.92 -23.68
CA PHE A 254 16.08 19.36 -23.63
C PHE A 254 17.42 20.11 -23.77
N ALA A 255 17.57 20.78 -24.91
CA ALA A 255 18.73 21.61 -25.22
C ALA A 255 18.89 22.67 -24.12
N GLY A 256 19.81 22.46 -23.18
CA GLY A 256 20.07 23.46 -22.13
C GLY A 256 20.78 23.01 -20.85
N CYS A 257 20.95 21.72 -20.57
CA CYS A 257 21.70 21.30 -19.38
C CYS A 257 22.96 20.51 -19.77
N GLN A 258 24.13 21.10 -19.56
CA GLN A 258 25.43 20.44 -19.73
C GLN A 258 25.51 19.19 -18.85
N GLU A 259 25.94 18.09 -19.44
CA GLU A 259 26.19 16.81 -18.75
C GLU A 259 27.40 16.93 -17.81
N PRO A 260 27.34 16.39 -16.58
CA PRO A 260 28.54 16.02 -15.86
C PRO A 260 29.13 14.74 -16.46
N SER A 261 30.45 14.77 -16.69
CA SER A 261 31.28 13.67 -17.22
C SER A 261 30.89 12.28 -16.69
N ALA A 262 30.44 11.41 -17.60
CA ALA A 262 30.12 10.03 -17.33
C ALA A 262 31.40 9.20 -17.15
N LYS A 263 31.60 8.61 -15.97
CA LYS A 263 32.47 7.44 -15.84
C LYS A 263 31.76 6.26 -16.50
N GLN A 264 32.42 5.66 -17.50
CA GLN A 264 31.98 4.44 -18.18
C GLN A 264 31.57 3.38 -17.14
N VAL A 265 30.31 2.96 -17.19
CA VAL A 265 29.85 1.76 -16.51
C VAL A 265 29.88 0.63 -17.55
N ASP A 266 30.76 -0.33 -17.30
CA ASP A 266 30.99 -1.53 -18.09
C ASP A 266 29.68 -2.33 -18.30
N SER A 267 29.36 -2.62 -19.55
CA SER A 267 28.10 -3.22 -20.00
C SER A 267 28.08 -4.75 -19.99
N THR A 268 29.00 -5.43 -19.30
CA THR A 268 29.17 -6.89 -19.44
C THR A 268 28.81 -7.75 -18.21
N SER A 269 28.02 -7.25 -17.24
CA SER A 269 27.50 -8.10 -16.15
C SER A 269 26.06 -7.79 -15.74
N ARG A 270 25.08 -8.21 -16.55
CA ARG A 270 23.66 -8.27 -16.13
C ARG A 270 23.42 -9.51 -15.26
N ARG A 271 23.81 -9.43 -13.98
CA ARG A 271 23.23 -10.32 -12.97
C ARG A 271 21.83 -9.80 -12.63
N LYS A 272 20.79 -10.59 -12.93
CA LYS A 272 19.44 -10.40 -12.35
C LYS A 272 19.60 -10.33 -10.83
N ARG A 273 19.30 -9.17 -10.23
CA ARG A 273 19.32 -9.03 -8.78
C ARG A 273 18.06 -9.69 -8.23
N THR A 274 18.22 -10.60 -7.27
CA THR A 274 17.08 -11.14 -6.55
C THR A 274 16.58 -10.11 -5.54
N LEU A 275 15.31 -10.17 -5.13
CA LEU A 275 14.73 -9.25 -4.14
C LEU A 275 15.58 -9.21 -2.84
N GLY A 276 16.18 -10.34 -2.45
CA GLY A 276 17.11 -10.42 -1.33
C GLY A 276 18.40 -9.59 -1.47
N MET A 277 18.76 -9.15 -2.68
CA MET A 277 19.88 -8.24 -2.93
C MET A 277 19.50 -6.76 -2.80
N LEU A 278 18.20 -6.41 -2.94
CA LEU A 278 17.69 -5.05 -2.70
C LEU A 278 17.50 -4.79 -1.19
N LEU A 279 17.26 -5.84 -0.40
CA LEU A 279 17.15 -5.77 1.06
C LEU A 279 18.47 -5.41 1.79
N LYS A 280 19.60 -5.31 1.09
CA LYS A 280 20.94 -5.11 1.70
C LYS A 280 21.41 -3.66 1.76
N ASP A 281 20.65 -2.69 1.25
CA ASP A 281 21.02 -1.27 1.34
C ASP A 281 20.69 -0.70 2.74
N GLY A 282 21.48 -1.14 3.73
CA GLY A 282 21.20 -1.07 5.17
C GLY A 282 21.80 0.10 5.94
N GLN A 283 21.39 1.34 5.65
CA GLN A 283 21.55 2.46 6.61
C GLN A 283 20.23 2.90 7.24
N VAL A 284 19.13 2.77 6.49
CA VAL A 284 17.78 3.12 6.96
C VAL A 284 17.21 2.04 7.88
N ASP A 285 17.48 0.75 7.60
CA ASP A 285 16.98 -0.40 8.37
C ASP A 285 17.52 -0.48 9.81
N GLU A 286 18.75 0.01 10.05
CA GLU A 286 19.40 -0.07 11.36
C GLU A 286 18.83 0.98 12.33
N GLN A 287 18.72 2.24 11.88
CA GLN A 287 18.07 3.31 12.66
C GLN A 287 16.60 3.04 12.96
N ILE A 288 15.90 2.36 12.03
CA ILE A 288 14.50 1.95 12.21
C ILE A 288 14.38 0.85 13.26
N SER A 289 15.24 -0.16 13.17
CA SER A 289 15.23 -1.28 14.12
C SER A 289 15.54 -0.82 15.54
N GLU A 290 16.46 0.14 15.71
CA GLU A 290 16.81 0.72 17.01
C GLU A 290 15.63 1.48 17.64
N LYS A 291 14.97 2.37 16.89
CA LYS A 291 13.84 3.16 17.40
C LYS A 291 12.65 2.29 17.79
N ILE A 292 12.38 1.23 17.03
CA ILE A 292 11.26 0.32 17.31
C ILE A 292 11.56 -0.58 18.52
N ARG A 293 12.81 -1.04 18.68
CA ARG A 293 13.22 -1.74 19.91
C ARG A 293 13.00 -0.88 21.16
N GLN A 294 13.37 0.39 21.10
CA GLN A 294 13.13 1.34 22.21
C GLN A 294 11.64 1.50 22.56
N LEU A 295 10.74 1.34 21.60
CA LEU A 295 9.30 1.42 21.81
C LEU A 295 8.71 0.12 22.35
N GLU A 296 9.23 -1.02 21.91
CA GLU A 296 8.91 -2.34 22.48
C GLU A 296 9.31 -2.38 23.96
N ASP A 297 10.50 -1.87 24.30
CA ASP A 297 10.98 -1.74 25.68
C ASP A 297 10.09 -0.78 26.49
N CYS A 298 9.69 0.35 25.92
CA CYS A 298 8.81 1.32 26.58
C CYS A 298 7.40 0.75 26.82
N ALA A 299 6.86 -0.02 25.87
CA ALA A 299 5.58 -0.72 25.99
C ALA A 299 5.64 -1.84 27.03
N ALA A 300 6.76 -2.58 27.11
CA ALA A 300 6.99 -3.60 28.12
C ALA A 300 7.08 -3.01 29.54
N GLN A 301 7.81 -1.89 29.71
CA GLN A 301 7.90 -1.16 30.98
C GLN A 301 6.55 -0.62 31.45
N THR A 302 5.74 -0.09 30.52
CA THR A 302 4.38 0.39 30.85
C THR A 302 3.50 -0.76 31.41
N LYS A 303 3.72 -1.99 30.93
CA LYS A 303 3.02 -3.19 31.40
C LYS A 303 3.45 -3.59 32.81
N GLU A 304 4.72 -3.45 33.16
CA GLU A 304 5.20 -3.69 34.53
C GLU A 304 4.66 -2.65 35.52
N VAL A 305 4.66 -1.37 35.14
CA VAL A 305 4.08 -0.30 35.97
C VAL A 305 2.59 -0.55 36.20
N SER A 306 1.85 -1.03 35.18
CA SER A 306 0.43 -1.36 35.33
C SER A 306 0.15 -2.59 36.21
N LYS A 307 1.13 -3.50 36.37
CA LYS A 307 1.05 -4.64 37.31
C LYS A 307 1.42 -4.26 38.75
N GLY A 308 2.18 -3.18 38.94
CA GLY A 308 2.56 -2.66 40.25
C GLY A 308 1.50 -1.79 40.94
N ILE A 309 0.45 -1.37 40.21
CA ILE A 309 -0.65 -0.59 40.77
C ILE A 309 -1.70 -1.56 41.33
N ASN A 310 -1.55 -1.92 42.61
CA ASN A 310 -2.59 -2.63 43.37
C ASN A 310 -3.77 -1.67 43.62
N PRO A 311 -5.00 -1.95 43.14
CA PRO A 311 -6.16 -1.08 43.37
C PRO A 311 -6.61 -1.00 44.84
N ASN A 312 -6.05 -1.83 45.74
CA ASN A 312 -6.52 -1.97 47.13
C ASN A 312 -5.65 -1.29 48.20
N SER A 313 -4.71 -0.39 47.87
CA SER A 313 -3.87 0.28 48.88
C SER A 313 -4.34 1.65 49.37
N ARG A 314 -5.57 2.09 49.04
CA ARG A 314 -6.18 3.30 49.63
C ARG A 314 -7.35 2.93 50.53
N ASN A 315 -7.04 2.50 51.75
CA ASN A 315 -7.84 2.69 52.97
C ASN A 315 -7.09 2.09 54.17
N ALA A 316 -6.10 2.83 54.68
CA ALA A 316 -5.58 2.70 56.05
C ALA A 316 -4.67 3.91 56.35
N ALA A 317 -5.29 5.00 56.79
CA ALA A 317 -4.78 6.03 57.72
C ALA A 317 -5.77 7.20 57.73
#